data_AF-A0A6V8CV96-F1
#
_entry.id   AF-A0A6V8CV96-F1
#
_cell.length_a   1.000
_cell.length_b   1.000
_cell.length_c   1.000
_cell.angle_alpha   90.00
_cell.angle_beta   90.00
_cell.angle_gamma   90.00
#
_symmetry.space_group_name_H-M   'P 1'
#
loop_
_entity.id
_entity.type
_entity.pdbx_description
1 polymer ?
#
loop_
_entity_poly.entity_id
_entity_poly.type
_entity_poly.pdbx_seq_one_letter_code
_entity_poly.pdbx_strand_id
1 'polypeptide(L)'
;MKNMIDSEIDSNRLCQEIKSGEYQEEDIVNSLRILGIQDRWDEVWNVSHALGVEISWIQDAEGAVFVDLGSSGEVRLSAPIGAVLPFRLWIHTHPWTAYWSFTDRTALRNFAGLLEVAIVLGNDHWKRSRCRLTMGQTLPDSIEDPLNMWTDEEIQHYPVVPEVMV
;
A
#
# COMPACT_ATOMS: atom_id res chain seq x y z
N MET A 1 6.70 -18.17 10.32
CA MET A 1 6.55 -17.45 9.03
C MET A 1 6.06 -18.32 7.87
N LYS A 2 6.37 -19.63 7.80
CA LYS A 2 5.94 -20.50 6.68
C LYS A 2 4.42 -20.73 6.55
N ASN A 3 3.63 -20.50 7.61
CA ASN A 3 2.19 -20.81 7.62
C ASN A 3 1.26 -19.67 7.11
N MET A 4 1.75 -18.44 6.91
CA MET A 4 0.90 -17.34 6.42
C MET A 4 0.85 -17.26 4.89
N ILE A 5 1.90 -17.73 4.21
CA ILE A 5 2.08 -17.56 2.76
C ILE A 5 1.09 -18.44 1.97
N ASP A 6 0.66 -19.57 2.54
CA ASP A 6 -0.24 -20.54 1.91
C ASP A 6 -1.73 -20.30 2.23
N SER A 7 -2.07 -19.21 2.92
CA SER A 7 -3.48 -18.88 3.18
C SER A 7 -4.13 -18.26 1.95
N GLU A 8 -5.07 -18.99 1.35
CA GLU A 8 -5.86 -18.54 0.22
C GLU A 8 -6.95 -17.59 0.73
N ILE A 9 -6.73 -16.28 0.55
CA ILE A 9 -7.75 -15.26 0.83
C ILE A 9 -8.70 -15.19 -0.36
N ASP A 10 -9.98 -15.44 -0.11
CA ASP A 10 -11.09 -15.13 -1.02
C ASP A 10 -11.54 -13.67 -0.78
N SER A 11 -10.95 -12.73 -1.52
CA SER A 11 -11.26 -11.31 -1.36
C SER A 11 -12.68 -10.95 -1.80
N ASN A 12 -13.28 -11.73 -2.72
CA ASN A 12 -14.65 -11.50 -3.17
C ASN A 12 -15.63 -11.76 -2.03
N ARG A 13 -15.44 -12.88 -1.33
CA ARG A 13 -16.20 -13.20 -0.13
C ARG A 13 -15.97 -12.15 0.96
N LEU A 14 -14.72 -11.76 1.21
CA LEU A 14 -14.39 -10.71 2.18
C LEU A 14 -15.12 -9.39 1.88
N CYS A 15 -15.15 -8.97 0.61
CA CYS A 15 -15.88 -7.78 0.18
C CYS A 15 -17.39 -7.91 0.37
N GLN A 16 -17.96 -9.11 0.26
CA GLN A 16 -19.38 -9.34 0.54
C GLN A 16 -19.67 -9.22 2.04
N GLU A 17 -18.82 -9.80 2.89
CA GLU A 17 -18.91 -9.72 4.35
C GLU A 17 -18.78 -8.27 4.85
N ILE A 18 -17.89 -7.48 4.24
CA ILE A 18 -17.79 -6.04 4.50
C ILE A 18 -19.12 -5.34 4.19
N LYS A 19 -19.69 -5.60 3.01
CA LYS A 19 -20.94 -4.97 2.55
C LYS A 19 -22.16 -5.40 3.37
N SER A 20 -22.18 -6.60 3.93
CA SER A 20 -23.22 -7.06 4.84
C SER A 20 -23.03 -6.55 6.28
N GLY A 21 -21.87 -5.94 6.59
CA GLY A 21 -21.52 -5.49 7.94
C GLY A 21 -21.11 -6.64 8.87
N GLU A 22 -20.78 -7.80 8.32
CA GLU A 22 -20.46 -9.03 9.04
C GLU A 22 -18.94 -9.29 9.05
N TYR A 23 -18.14 -8.31 9.46
CA TYR A 23 -16.68 -8.42 9.48
C TYR A 23 -16.11 -7.99 10.84
N GLN A 24 -14.89 -8.46 11.14
CA GLN A 24 -14.06 -7.96 12.24
C GLN A 24 -12.84 -7.25 11.66
N GLU A 25 -12.42 -6.15 12.28
CA GLU A 25 -11.27 -5.35 11.81
C GLU A 25 -9.97 -6.18 11.78
N GLU A 26 -9.78 -7.08 12.74
CA GLU A 26 -8.61 -7.97 12.79
C GLU A 26 -8.53 -8.89 11.55
N ASP A 27 -9.67 -9.45 11.12
CA ASP A 27 -9.74 -10.31 9.93
C ASP A 27 -9.44 -9.54 8.65
N ILE A 28 -9.91 -8.29 8.56
CA ILE A 28 -9.59 -7.37 7.47
C ILE A 28 -8.09 -7.09 7.42
N VAL A 29 -7.52 -6.66 8.55
CA VAL A 29 -6.09 -6.33 8.64
C VAL A 29 -5.24 -7.55 8.28
N ASN A 30 -5.58 -8.75 8.77
CA ASN A 30 -4.86 -9.96 8.44
C ASN A 30 -4.99 -10.32 6.95
N SER A 31 -6.18 -10.21 6.37
CA SER A 31 -6.41 -10.46 4.95
C SER A 31 -5.61 -9.50 4.06
N LEU A 32 -5.62 -8.21 4.38
CA LEU A 32 -4.82 -7.19 3.66
C LEU A 32 -3.32 -7.45 3.75
N ARG A 33 -2.83 -7.91 4.91
CA ARG A 33 -1.43 -8.35 5.05
C ARG A 33 -1.10 -9.46 4.07
N ILE A 34 -1.93 -10.51 4.03
CA ILE A 34 -1.71 -11.69 3.17
C ILE A 34 -1.82 -11.32 1.69
N LEU A 35 -2.86 -10.59 1.29
CA LEU A 35 -3.03 -10.13 -0.09
C LEU A 35 -1.83 -9.32 -0.57
N GLY A 36 -1.32 -8.40 0.26
CA GLY A 36 -0.14 -7.61 -0.09
C GLY A 36 1.16 -8.41 -0.13
N ILE A 37 1.33 -9.42 0.73
CA ILE A 37 2.47 -10.36 0.65
C ILE A 37 2.46 -11.14 -0.67
N GLN A 38 1.27 -11.41 -1.22
CA GLN A 38 1.05 -12.13 -2.47
C GLN A 38 1.02 -11.20 -3.70
N ASP A 39 1.34 -9.91 -3.55
CA ASP A 39 1.27 -8.88 -4.60
C ASP A 39 -0.13 -8.76 -5.29
N ARG A 40 -1.21 -9.13 -4.59
CA ARG A 40 -2.61 -9.10 -5.09
C ARG A 40 -3.20 -7.70 -4.93
N TRP A 41 -2.61 -6.72 -5.61
CA TRP A 41 -2.86 -5.29 -5.39
C TRP A 41 -4.26 -4.82 -5.78
N ASP A 42 -4.82 -5.37 -6.84
CA ASP A 42 -6.21 -5.15 -7.25
C ASP A 42 -7.19 -5.56 -6.13
N GLU A 43 -6.91 -6.68 -5.47
CA GLU A 43 -7.72 -7.18 -4.37
C GLU A 43 -7.56 -6.37 -3.10
N VAL A 44 -6.34 -5.90 -2.79
CA VAL A 44 -6.12 -4.91 -1.72
C VAL A 44 -6.95 -3.66 -1.95
N TRP A 45 -6.98 -3.15 -3.20
CA TRP A 45 -7.80 -1.99 -3.55
C TRP A 45 -9.30 -2.28 -3.41
N ASN A 46 -9.78 -3.45 -3.88
CA ASN A 46 -11.19 -3.84 -3.75
C ASN A 46 -11.66 -3.87 -2.29
N VAL A 47 -10.83 -4.41 -1.39
CA VAL A 47 -11.12 -4.44 0.05
C VAL A 47 -11.16 -3.02 0.63
N SER A 48 -10.19 -2.17 0.28
CA SER A 48 -10.18 -0.74 0.65
C SER A 48 -11.48 -0.05 0.24
N HIS A 49 -11.89 -0.26 -1.01
CA HIS A 49 -13.07 0.35 -1.60
C HIS A 49 -14.36 -0.16 -0.94
N ALA A 50 -14.46 -1.46 -0.67
CA ALA A 50 -15.60 -2.06 0.01
C ALA A 50 -15.77 -1.50 1.44
N LEU A 51 -14.66 -1.24 2.15
CA LEU A 51 -14.66 -0.63 3.48
C LEU A 51 -14.95 0.88 3.46
N GLY A 52 -14.77 1.54 2.30
CA GLY A 52 -14.87 2.99 2.20
C GLY A 52 -13.73 3.73 2.93
N VAL A 53 -12.55 3.10 3.03
CA VAL A 53 -11.36 3.64 3.72
C VAL A 53 -10.16 3.65 2.79
N GLU A 54 -9.12 4.39 3.16
CA GLU A 54 -7.78 4.25 2.61
C GLU A 54 -6.96 3.29 3.48
N ILE A 55 -5.95 2.67 2.89
CA ILE A 55 -5.06 1.70 3.51
C ILE A 55 -3.63 2.22 3.41
N SER A 56 -2.84 2.04 4.47
CA SER A 56 -1.38 2.12 4.41
C SER A 56 -0.83 0.75 4.78
N TRP A 57 -0.17 0.10 3.83
CA TRP A 57 0.48 -1.20 4.02
C TRP A 57 1.98 -1.00 3.88
N ILE A 58 2.76 -1.50 4.83
CA ILE A 58 4.21 -1.32 4.81
C ILE A 58 4.94 -2.60 5.19
N GLN A 59 5.98 -2.92 4.42
CA GLN A 59 6.92 -4.00 4.69
C GLN A 59 8.27 -3.44 5.12
N ASP A 60 8.80 -3.98 6.20
CA ASP A 60 10.09 -3.59 6.76
C ASP A 60 11.26 -4.45 6.23
N ALA A 61 12.48 -4.20 6.72
CA ALA A 61 13.70 -4.87 6.25
C ALA A 61 13.74 -6.37 6.55
N GLU A 62 13.01 -6.84 7.55
CA GLU A 62 12.92 -8.26 7.95
C GLU A 62 11.69 -8.96 7.36
N GLY A 63 10.88 -8.23 6.58
CA GLY A 63 9.67 -8.74 5.95
C GLY A 63 8.45 -8.72 6.86
N ALA A 64 8.51 -8.05 8.02
CA ALA A 64 7.32 -7.80 8.82
C ALA A 64 6.40 -6.80 8.11
N VAL A 65 5.09 -7.04 8.20
CA VAL A 65 4.08 -6.24 7.51
C VAL A 65 3.15 -5.57 8.50
N PHE A 66 2.93 -4.28 8.31
CA PHE A 66 2.05 -3.45 9.11
C PHE A 66 0.99 -2.82 8.21
N VAL A 67 -0.24 -2.75 8.71
CA VAL A 67 -1.40 -2.26 7.95
C VAL A 67 -2.19 -1.33 8.86
N ASP A 68 -2.39 -0.09 8.38
CA ASP A 68 -3.21 0.93 9.01
C ASP A 68 -4.42 1.23 8.11
N LEU A 69 -5.60 1.39 8.73
CA LEU A 69 -6.84 1.79 8.08
C LEU A 69 -7.21 3.21 8.50
N GLY A 70 -7.72 4.04 7.60
CA GLY A 70 -8.27 5.34 8.00
C GLY A 70 -9.08 6.02 6.91
N SER A 71 -9.70 7.13 7.28
CA SER A 71 -10.63 7.84 6.41
C SER A 71 -9.90 8.48 5.21
N SER A 72 -10.63 8.75 4.11
CA SER A 72 -10.02 9.28 2.89
C SER A 72 -9.24 10.57 3.13
N GLY A 73 -7.97 10.59 2.76
CA GLY A 73 -7.04 11.70 2.95
C GLY A 73 -6.37 11.78 4.33
N GLU A 74 -6.72 10.90 5.27
CA GLU A 74 -6.18 10.90 6.64
C GLU A 74 -5.15 9.81 6.92
N VAL A 75 -5.03 8.79 6.05
CA VAL A 75 -4.10 7.68 6.26
C VAL A 75 -2.68 8.12 5.93
N ARG A 76 -1.88 8.24 6.98
CA ARG A 76 -0.47 8.59 6.87
C ARG A 76 0.38 7.35 7.03
N LEU A 77 1.53 7.35 6.37
CA LEU A 77 2.59 6.44 6.74
C LEU A 77 3.02 6.76 8.19
N SER A 78 2.64 5.88 9.11
CA SER A 78 3.13 5.88 10.49
C SER A 78 4.27 4.88 10.60
N ALA A 79 5.40 5.28 11.21
CA ALA A 79 6.50 4.35 11.44
C ALA A 79 6.04 3.33 12.49
N PRO A 80 5.87 2.04 12.15
CA PRO A 80 5.31 1.08 13.09
C PRO A 80 6.30 0.85 14.24
N ILE A 81 5.80 0.81 15.47
CA ILE A 81 6.64 0.53 16.64
C ILE A 81 7.25 -0.86 16.49
N GLY A 82 8.58 -0.93 16.52
CA GLY A 82 9.32 -2.19 16.39
C GLY A 82 9.67 -2.59 14.96
N ALA A 83 9.34 -1.79 13.94
CA ALA A 83 9.75 -2.06 12.56
C ALA A 83 11.26 -1.86 12.34
N VAL A 84 11.83 -2.64 11.43
CA VAL A 84 13.25 -2.61 11.09
C VAL A 84 13.50 -1.88 9.78
N LEU A 85 14.35 -0.84 9.82
CA LEU A 85 14.70 -0.07 8.63
C LEU A 85 15.76 -0.78 7.76
N PRO A 86 15.79 -0.53 6.43
CA PRO A 86 14.86 0.30 5.67
C PRO A 86 13.48 -0.35 5.48
N PHE A 87 12.45 0.47 5.25
CA PHE A 87 11.18 -0.01 4.73
C PHE A 87 11.36 -0.39 3.25
N ARG A 88 11.00 -1.63 2.92
CA ARG A 88 11.16 -2.20 1.57
C ARG A 88 10.09 -1.69 0.61
N LEU A 89 8.86 -1.62 1.09
CA LEU A 89 7.70 -1.29 0.28
C LEU A 89 6.65 -0.62 1.14
N TRP A 90 6.11 0.49 0.64
CA TRP A 90 4.92 1.14 1.15
C TRP A 90 3.85 1.19 0.06
N ILE A 91 2.63 0.82 0.41
CA ILE A 91 1.45 0.85 -0.44
C ILE A 91 0.42 1.79 0.21
N HIS A 92 -0.17 2.66 -0.61
CA HIS A 92 -1.29 3.49 -0.21
C HIS A 92 -2.44 3.36 -1.22
N THR A 93 -3.69 3.32 -0.77
CA THR A 93 -4.85 3.26 -1.66
C THR A 93 -5.51 4.62 -1.81
N HIS A 94 -5.95 4.94 -3.03
CA HIS A 94 -6.82 6.08 -3.34
C HIS A 94 -8.19 5.60 -3.79
N PRO A 95 -9.27 6.39 -3.60
CA PRO A 95 -10.61 6.00 -3.99
C PRO A 95 -10.81 5.66 -5.48
N TRP A 96 -9.99 6.23 -6.38
CA TRP A 96 -10.15 6.03 -7.84
C TRP A 96 -8.83 6.09 -8.61
N THR A 97 -8.18 7.24 -8.64
CA THR A 97 -6.97 7.46 -9.45
C THR A 97 -5.72 7.33 -8.60
N ALA A 98 -4.72 6.62 -9.10
CA ALA A 98 -3.41 6.58 -8.47
C ALA A 98 -2.60 7.83 -8.82
N TYR A 99 -2.38 8.70 -7.84
CA TYR A 99 -1.53 9.88 -7.97
C TYR A 99 -0.81 10.18 -6.65
N TRP A 100 0.25 10.99 -6.70
CA TRP A 100 0.95 11.45 -5.51
C TRP A 100 0.23 12.64 -4.90
N SER A 101 -0.64 12.37 -3.92
CA SER A 101 -1.35 13.41 -3.16
C SER A 101 -0.44 14.21 -2.24
N PHE A 102 -0.99 15.23 -1.57
CA PHE A 102 -0.24 15.95 -0.55
C PHE A 102 0.22 15.02 0.59
N THR A 103 -0.67 14.13 1.07
CA THR A 103 -0.35 13.15 2.12
C THR A 103 0.76 12.22 1.67
N ASP A 104 0.71 11.73 0.42
CA ASP A 104 1.75 10.89 -0.15
C ASP A 104 3.09 11.61 -0.21
N ARG A 105 3.10 12.84 -0.74
CA ARG A 105 4.33 13.63 -0.86
C ARG A 105 4.93 13.92 0.51
N THR A 106 4.11 14.22 1.52
CA THR A 106 4.59 14.38 2.90
C THR A 106 5.23 13.08 3.42
N ALA A 107 4.64 11.91 3.16
CA ALA A 107 5.24 10.63 3.52
C ALA A 107 6.57 10.40 2.77
N LEU A 108 6.59 10.58 1.45
CA LEU A 108 7.80 10.44 0.61
C LEU A 108 8.93 11.38 1.02
N ARG A 109 8.62 12.57 1.54
CA ARG A 109 9.59 13.48 2.15
C ARG A 109 10.14 12.92 3.46
N ASN A 110 9.25 12.58 4.39
CA ASN A 110 9.61 12.22 5.75
C ASN A 110 10.37 10.89 5.82
N PHE A 111 10.13 9.99 4.86
CA PHE A 111 10.75 8.68 4.78
C PHE A 111 11.77 8.58 3.63
N ALA A 112 12.16 9.70 3.01
CA ALA A 112 13.20 9.72 2.00
C ALA A 112 14.52 9.15 2.56
N GLY A 113 15.13 8.20 1.85
CA GLY A 113 16.34 7.49 2.31
C GLY A 113 16.09 6.50 3.45
N LEU A 114 14.83 6.26 3.85
CA LEU A 114 14.41 5.20 4.77
C LEU A 114 13.43 4.21 4.12
N LEU A 115 12.73 4.64 3.07
CA LEU A 115 11.80 3.85 2.26
C LEU A 115 12.36 3.63 0.86
N GLU A 116 12.37 2.38 0.40
CA GLU A 116 12.94 2.02 -0.91
C GLU A 116 11.94 2.20 -2.07
N VAL A 117 10.69 1.72 -1.88
CA VAL A 117 9.64 1.73 -2.90
C VAL A 117 8.33 2.21 -2.32
N ALA A 118 7.65 3.10 -3.04
CA ALA A 118 6.28 3.50 -2.76
C ALA A 118 5.37 3.15 -3.94
N ILE A 119 4.16 2.68 -3.67
CA ILE A 119 3.12 2.45 -4.67
C ILE A 119 1.82 3.07 -4.18
N VAL A 120 1.16 3.79 -5.07
CA VAL A 120 -0.22 4.23 -4.88
C VAL A 120 -1.13 3.39 -5.76
N LEU A 121 -2.20 2.84 -5.17
CA LEU A 121 -3.21 2.02 -5.83
C LEU A 121 -4.44 2.86 -6.16
N GLY A 122 -4.94 2.74 -7.38
CA GLY A 122 -6.24 3.19 -7.84
C GLY A 122 -7.12 2.02 -8.26
N ASN A 123 -8.28 2.30 -8.84
CA ASN A 123 -9.33 1.32 -9.18
C ASN A 123 -8.87 0.23 -10.14
N ASP A 124 -8.17 0.59 -11.21
CA ASP A 124 -7.74 -0.32 -12.28
C ASP A 124 -6.24 -0.18 -12.61
N HIS A 125 -5.52 0.57 -11.79
CA HIS A 125 -4.14 0.96 -12.04
C HIS A 125 -3.40 1.34 -10.76
N TRP A 126 -2.09 1.45 -10.86
CA TRP A 126 -1.21 1.89 -9.79
C TRP A 126 -0.06 2.75 -10.32
N LYS A 127 0.50 3.59 -9.45
CA LYS A 127 1.68 4.40 -9.71
C LYS A 127 2.77 4.02 -8.72
N ARG A 128 3.99 3.76 -9.22
CA ARG A 128 5.15 3.40 -8.39
C ARG A 128 6.22 4.46 -8.45
N SER A 129 6.99 4.53 -7.37
CA SER A 129 8.24 5.26 -7.33
C SER A 129 9.27 4.55 -6.46
N ARG A 130 10.55 4.74 -6.79
CA ARG A 130 11.72 4.26 -6.06
C ARG A 130 12.52 5.44 -5.55
N CYS A 131 12.94 5.37 -4.29
CA CYS A 131 13.76 6.42 -3.71
C CYS A 131 15.15 6.40 -4.35
N ARG A 132 15.65 7.58 -4.71
CA ARG A 132 17.00 7.77 -5.27
C ARG A 132 18.06 8.02 -4.19
N LEU A 133 17.64 8.23 -2.95
CA LEU A 133 18.54 8.40 -1.81
C LEU A 133 19.06 7.05 -1.32
N THR A 134 20.29 7.05 -0.85
CA THR A 134 20.89 5.93 -0.13
C THR A 134 20.37 5.89 1.30
N MET A 135 20.34 4.69 1.90
CA MET A 135 19.91 4.50 3.28
C MET A 135 20.60 5.48 4.26
N GLY A 136 19.79 6.19 5.04
CA GLY A 136 20.25 7.17 6.04
C GLY A 136 20.52 8.57 5.51
N GLN A 137 20.42 8.80 4.20
CA GLN A 137 20.37 10.16 3.66
C GLN A 137 18.99 10.76 3.91
N THR A 138 18.92 12.06 4.17
CA THR A 138 17.66 12.78 4.30
C THR A 138 17.46 13.71 3.11
N LEU A 139 16.19 14.02 2.81
CA LEU A 139 15.87 15.04 1.83
C LEU A 139 16.22 16.43 2.40
N PRO A 140 17.06 17.24 1.74
CA PRO A 140 17.34 18.59 2.21
C PRO A 140 16.07 19.46 2.23
N ASP A 141 15.95 20.32 3.23
CA ASP A 141 14.80 21.24 3.37
C ASP A 141 14.66 22.20 2.17
N SER A 142 15.74 22.44 1.44
CA SER A 142 15.73 23.28 0.22
C SER A 142 15.03 22.64 -0.98
N ILE A 143 14.80 21.34 -0.96
CA ILE A 143 13.99 20.68 -1.99
C ILE A 143 12.53 20.93 -1.64
N GLU A 144 11.78 21.60 -2.50
CA GLU A 144 10.34 21.86 -2.30
C GLU A 144 9.49 20.62 -2.61
N ASP A 145 9.77 19.95 -3.72
CA ASP A 145 9.04 18.76 -4.17
C ASP A 145 9.82 17.47 -3.85
N PRO A 146 9.34 16.62 -2.93
CA PRO A 146 10.03 15.37 -2.62
C PRO A 146 10.22 14.51 -3.86
N LEU A 147 9.30 14.53 -4.83
CA LEU A 147 9.35 13.67 -6.02
C LEU A 147 10.64 13.81 -6.85
N ASN A 148 11.39 14.90 -6.71
CA ASN A 148 12.70 15.06 -7.35
C ASN A 148 13.70 13.94 -6.98
N MET A 149 13.59 13.39 -5.77
CA MET A 149 14.43 12.30 -5.26
C MET A 149 13.78 10.92 -5.39
N TRP A 150 12.74 10.82 -6.21
CA TRP A 150 11.95 9.63 -6.45
C TRP A 150 11.84 9.41 -7.97
N THR A 151 11.69 8.17 -8.44
CA THR A 151 11.48 7.91 -9.87
C THR A 151 10.07 8.33 -10.29
N ASP A 152 9.92 8.86 -11.49
CA ASP A 152 8.60 9.11 -12.08
C ASP A 152 8.30 8.00 -13.09
N GLU A 153 7.69 6.92 -12.60
CA GLU A 153 7.34 5.76 -13.44
C GLU A 153 5.94 5.93 -14.02
N GLU A 154 5.75 5.35 -15.21
CA GLU A 154 4.46 5.32 -15.89
C GLU A 154 3.42 4.53 -15.07
N ILE A 155 2.16 4.94 -15.19
CA ILE A 155 1.03 4.22 -14.60
C ILE A 155 1.00 2.79 -15.16
N GLN A 156 0.78 1.81 -14.29
CA GLN A 156 0.65 0.41 -14.63
C GLN A 156 -0.79 -0.03 -14.33
N HIS A 157 -1.35 -0.92 -15.16
CA HIS A 157 -2.68 -1.47 -14.95
C HIS A 157 -2.63 -2.82 -14.26
N TYR A 158 -3.67 -3.15 -13.50
CA TYR A 158 -3.79 -4.50 -12.95
C TYR A 158 -3.93 -5.53 -14.08
N PRO A 159 -3.47 -6.78 -13.88
CA PRO A 159 -3.69 -7.83 -14.85
C PRO A 159 -5.18 -8.01 -15.11
N VAL A 160 -5.60 -7.92 -16.37
CA VAL A 160 -6.95 -8.33 -16.76
C VAL A 160 -6.97 -9.86 -16.65
N VAL A 161 -7.64 -10.39 -15.63
CA VAL A 161 -7.94 -11.82 -15.60
C VAL A 161 -8.92 -12.07 -16.74
N PRO A 162 -8.58 -12.85 -17.78
CA PRO A 162 -9.51 -13.13 -18.86
C PRO A 162 -10.75 -13.81 -18.26
N GLU A 163 -11.94 -13.31 -18.57
CA GLU A 163 -13.17 -14.07 -18.29
C GLU A 163 -13.00 -15.45 -18.93
N VAL A 164 -12.97 -16.49 -18.09
CA VAL A 164 -13.04 -17.86 -18.58
C VAL A 164 -14.42 -17.98 -19.21
N MET A 165 -14.49 -17.96 -20.54
CA MET A 165 -15.71 -18.28 -21.26
C MET A 165 -16.05 -19.74 -20.94
N VAL A 166 -17.02 -19.94 -20.03
CA VAL A 166 -17.63 -21.23 -19.73
C VAL A 166 -18.73 -21.51 -20.74
#